data_AF-A0A351QCG0-F1
#
_entry.id   AF-A0A351QCG0-F1
#
_cell.length_a   1.000
_cell.length_b   1.000
_cell.length_c   1.000
_cell.angle_alpha   90.00
_cell.angle_beta   90.00
_cell.angle_gamma   90.00
#
_symmetry.space_group_name_H-M   'P 1'
#
loop_
_entity.id
_entity.type
_entity.pdbx_description
1 polymer ?
#
loop_
_entity_poly.entity_id
_entity_poly.type
_entity_poly.pdbx_seq_one_letter_code
_entity_poly.pdbx_strand_id
1 'polypeptide(L)'
;MKIEAKFYSEKNKIYFLNGTELDTKNAKYIEGKSCKNDSEPDKNALYSINVTQELTGSEENANEEFLAEFREWLKKLEEKKSFAIIIPSAEKTPETQEEKEIFTASFKHCARRIKDCENVIGFSVPENVDPEFFISELKAKHGHYIFFSSDEKLIASDEKIAKF
;
A
#
# COMPACT_ATOMS: atom_id res chain seq x y z
N MET A 1 5.78 18.34 -6.90
CA MET A 1 4.87 18.63 -5.76
C MET A 1 5.17 17.60 -4.68
N LYS A 2 5.44 18.04 -3.44
CA LYS A 2 5.61 17.15 -2.28
C LYS A 2 4.20 16.89 -1.75
N ILE A 3 3.77 15.64 -1.71
CA ILE A 3 2.45 15.29 -1.19
C ILE A 3 2.54 15.35 0.33
N GLU A 4 1.62 16.08 0.93
CA GLU A 4 1.52 16.21 2.38
C GLU A 4 0.86 14.95 2.95
N ALA A 5 1.37 14.45 4.06
CA ALA A 5 0.79 13.30 4.73
C ALA A 5 -0.63 13.65 5.20
N LYS A 6 -1.63 12.83 4.86
CA LYS A 6 -3.01 12.99 5.36
C LYS A 6 -3.28 12.19 6.63
N PHE A 7 -2.40 11.26 6.94
CA PHE A 7 -2.54 10.31 8.04
C PHE A 7 -1.26 10.30 8.87
N TYR A 8 -1.41 9.93 10.13
CA TYR A 8 -0.29 9.56 10.99
C TYR A 8 -0.64 8.32 11.79
N SER A 9 0.38 7.54 12.16
CA SER A 9 0.24 6.42 13.07
C SER A 9 0.67 6.83 14.47
N GLU A 10 -0.10 6.44 15.49
CA GLU A 10 0.27 6.59 16.88
C GLU A 10 -0.27 5.39 17.67
N LYS A 11 0.56 4.76 18.51
CA LYS A 11 0.16 3.63 19.38
C LYS A 11 -0.61 2.54 18.62
N ASN A 12 -0.10 2.14 17.46
CA ASN A 12 -0.64 1.08 16.59
C ASN A 12 -2.00 1.40 15.95
N LYS A 13 -2.41 2.67 15.95
CA LYS A 13 -3.66 3.14 15.33
C LYS A 13 -3.36 4.19 14.28
N ILE A 14 -4.28 4.36 13.34
CA ILE A 14 -4.20 5.38 12.28
C ILE A 14 -5.13 6.53 12.61
N TYR A 15 -4.65 7.73 12.39
CA TYR A 15 -5.41 8.95 12.59
C TYR A 15 -5.33 9.83 11.35
N PHE A 16 -6.42 10.52 11.04
CA PHE A 16 -6.40 11.69 10.18
C PHE A 16 -5.62 12.82 10.86
N LEU A 17 -5.07 13.76 10.09
CA LEU A 17 -4.39 14.95 10.65
C LEU A 17 -5.25 15.78 11.62
N ASN A 18 -6.58 15.66 11.56
CA ASN A 18 -7.50 16.32 12.50
C ASN A 18 -7.68 15.58 13.84
N GLY A 19 -6.95 14.46 14.05
CA GLY A 19 -7.01 13.64 15.27
C GLY A 19 -8.13 12.59 15.29
N THR A 20 -8.92 12.47 14.22
CA THR A 20 -9.96 11.43 14.12
C THR A 20 -9.30 10.07 13.88
N GLU A 21 -9.63 9.06 14.68
CA GLU A 21 -9.17 7.68 14.46
C GLU A 21 -9.81 7.09 13.21
N LEU A 22 -9.01 6.45 12.37
CA LEU A 22 -9.49 5.64 11.26
C LEU A 22 -9.59 4.18 11.72
N ASP A 23 -10.80 3.65 11.79
CA ASP A 23 -11.04 2.25 12.14
C ASP A 23 -10.64 1.32 10.97
N THR A 24 -9.49 0.65 11.12
CA THR A 24 -8.97 -0.27 10.09
C THR A 24 -9.61 -1.64 10.11
N LYS A 25 -10.37 -2.01 11.16
CA LYS A 25 -10.88 -3.38 11.36
C LYS A 25 -11.97 -3.78 10.36
N ASN A 26 -12.65 -2.80 9.79
CA ASN A 26 -13.76 -3.00 8.85
C ASN A 26 -13.33 -2.83 7.39
N ALA A 27 -12.03 -2.92 7.11
CA ALA A 27 -11.50 -2.82 5.75
C ALA A 27 -12.05 -3.96 4.87
N LYS A 28 -12.65 -3.59 3.73
CA LYS A 28 -13.11 -4.52 2.71
C LYS A 28 -11.92 -5.08 1.96
N TYR A 29 -11.72 -6.39 2.04
CA TYR A 29 -10.70 -7.06 1.25
C TYR A 29 -11.13 -7.20 -0.21
N ILE A 30 -10.27 -6.76 -1.14
CA ILE A 30 -10.47 -6.95 -2.59
C ILE A 30 -9.15 -7.30 -3.26
N GLU A 31 -9.24 -7.97 -4.42
CA GLU A 31 -8.10 -8.21 -5.29
C GLU A 31 -7.83 -6.99 -6.19
N GLY A 32 -6.55 -6.65 -6.40
CA GLY A 32 -6.12 -5.55 -7.25
C GLY A 32 -6.63 -5.68 -8.68
N LYS A 33 -6.73 -6.91 -9.21
CA LYS A 33 -7.32 -7.19 -10.54
C LYS A 33 -8.78 -6.78 -10.69
N SER A 34 -9.49 -6.53 -9.58
CA SER A 34 -10.88 -6.04 -9.58
C SER A 34 -10.98 -4.51 -9.64
N CYS A 35 -9.85 -3.80 -9.47
CA CYS A 35 -9.77 -2.34 -9.52
C CYS A 35 -9.64 -1.86 -10.97
N LYS A 36 -10.72 -2.05 -11.73
CA LYS A 36 -10.80 -1.75 -13.16
C LYS A 36 -11.58 -0.47 -13.43
N ASN A 37 -11.44 0.08 -14.63
CA ASN A 37 -12.14 1.28 -15.05
C ASN A 37 -13.67 1.12 -15.07
N ASP A 38 -14.19 -0.09 -15.23
CA ASP A 38 -15.62 -0.40 -15.22
C ASP A 38 -16.17 -0.74 -13.82
N SER A 39 -15.31 -0.77 -12.79
CA SER A 39 -15.73 -0.94 -11.40
C SER A 39 -15.70 0.39 -10.63
N GLU A 40 -16.49 0.46 -9.55
CA GLU A 40 -16.54 1.62 -8.67
C GLU A 40 -16.32 1.22 -7.21
N PRO A 41 -15.54 2.02 -6.46
CA PRO A 41 -15.47 1.89 -5.01
C PRO A 41 -16.75 2.39 -4.36
N ASP A 42 -17.10 1.76 -3.24
CA ASP A 42 -18.15 2.22 -2.34
C ASP A 42 -17.77 3.56 -1.72
N LYS A 43 -18.78 4.31 -1.29
CA LYS A 43 -18.61 5.59 -0.59
C LYS A 43 -18.27 5.40 0.88
N ASN A 44 -17.35 6.21 1.40
CA ASN A 44 -16.89 6.19 2.80
C ASN A 44 -16.42 4.80 3.27
N ALA A 45 -15.77 4.04 2.39
CA ALA A 45 -15.27 2.70 2.68
C ALA A 45 -13.76 2.72 2.90
N LEU A 46 -13.26 1.72 3.60
CA LEU A 46 -11.84 1.40 3.69
C LEU A 46 -11.61 0.07 2.96
N TYR A 47 -10.57 0.01 2.13
CA TYR A 47 -10.19 -1.17 1.38
C TYR A 47 -8.82 -1.69 1.80
N SER A 48 -8.72 -3.01 1.89
CA SER A 48 -7.45 -3.73 1.91
C SER A 48 -7.28 -4.40 0.54
N ILE A 49 -6.42 -3.84 -0.29
CA ILE A 49 -6.30 -4.22 -1.70
C ILE A 49 -5.09 -5.12 -1.87
N ASN A 50 -5.32 -6.40 -2.16
CA ASN A 50 -4.26 -7.33 -2.47
C ASN A 50 -3.71 -7.08 -3.88
N VAL A 51 -2.47 -6.63 -3.97
CA VAL A 51 -1.81 -6.37 -5.25
C VAL A 51 -0.65 -7.35 -5.37
N THR A 52 -0.68 -8.19 -6.39
CA THR A 52 0.37 -9.18 -6.62
C THR A 52 1.53 -8.60 -7.44
N GLN A 53 2.72 -9.17 -7.29
CA GLN A 53 3.87 -8.83 -8.13
C GLN A 53 3.56 -9.09 -9.62
N GLU A 54 2.78 -10.12 -9.93
CA GLU A 54 2.40 -10.49 -11.30
C GLU A 54 1.51 -9.43 -11.95
N LEU A 55 0.65 -8.78 -11.17
CA LEU A 55 -0.16 -7.66 -11.66
C LEU A 55 0.68 -6.41 -11.91
N THR A 56 1.67 -6.14 -11.08
CA THR A 56 2.51 -4.93 -11.17
C THR A 56 3.68 -5.08 -12.16
N GLY A 57 4.13 -6.30 -12.40
CA GLY A 57 5.31 -6.62 -13.20
C GLY A 57 6.62 -6.42 -12.43
N SER A 58 7.75 -6.67 -13.09
CA SER A 58 9.08 -6.33 -12.53
C SER A 58 9.44 -4.88 -12.86
N GLU A 59 10.54 -4.35 -12.31
CA GLU A 59 11.00 -3.00 -12.67
C GLU A 59 11.30 -2.87 -14.18
N GLU A 60 11.83 -3.93 -14.80
CA GLU A 60 12.16 -3.96 -16.24
C GLU A 60 10.93 -4.23 -17.13
N ASN A 61 9.95 -4.98 -16.62
CA ASN A 61 8.74 -5.37 -17.34
C ASN A 61 7.49 -4.98 -16.55
N ALA A 62 7.42 -3.71 -16.16
CA ALA A 62 6.30 -3.19 -15.39
C ALA A 62 5.02 -3.27 -16.23
N ASN A 63 3.93 -3.74 -15.61
CA ASN A 63 2.62 -3.75 -16.24
C ASN A 63 1.99 -2.36 -16.12
N GLU A 64 2.41 -1.47 -17.01
CA GLU A 64 2.01 -0.06 -16.98
C GLU A 64 0.53 0.17 -17.30
N GLU A 65 -0.11 -0.78 -18.00
CA GLU A 65 -1.55 -0.77 -18.25
C GLU A 65 -2.32 -0.97 -16.95
N PHE A 66 -2.00 -2.03 -16.19
CA PHE A 66 -2.58 -2.26 -14.87
C PHE A 66 -2.32 -1.09 -13.92
N LEU A 67 -1.07 -0.60 -13.84
CA LEU A 67 -0.71 0.49 -12.92
C LEU A 67 -1.44 1.80 -13.25
N ALA A 68 -1.69 2.08 -14.54
CA ALA A 68 -2.49 3.22 -14.95
C ALA A 68 -3.97 3.05 -14.55
N GLU A 69 -4.58 1.91 -14.88
CA GLU A 69 -5.97 1.63 -14.53
C GLU A 69 -6.19 1.61 -13.01
N PHE A 70 -5.27 0.99 -12.27
CA PHE A 70 -5.30 0.93 -10.83
C PHE A 70 -5.23 2.32 -10.20
N ARG A 71 -4.36 3.20 -10.72
CA ARG A 71 -4.29 4.60 -10.29
C ARG A 71 -5.61 5.33 -10.55
N GLU A 72 -6.23 5.18 -11.72
CA GLU A 72 -7.51 5.81 -12.01
C GLU A 72 -8.63 5.30 -11.08
N TRP A 73 -8.63 4.02 -10.75
CA TRP A 73 -9.56 3.46 -9.77
C TRP A 73 -9.35 4.07 -8.36
N LEU A 74 -8.09 4.21 -7.93
CA LEU A 74 -7.74 4.87 -6.67
C LEU A 74 -8.15 6.35 -6.67
N LYS A 75 -8.13 7.04 -7.82
CA LYS A 75 -8.67 8.40 -7.97
C LYS A 75 -10.18 8.46 -7.79
N LYS A 76 -10.94 7.49 -8.33
CA LYS A 76 -12.37 7.38 -8.02
C LYS A 76 -12.62 7.15 -6.53
N LEU A 77 -11.78 6.34 -5.88
CA LEU A 77 -11.85 6.08 -4.44
C LEU A 77 -11.69 7.38 -3.61
N GLU A 78 -10.83 8.31 -4.04
CA GLU A 78 -10.71 9.63 -3.42
C GLU A 78 -12.01 10.45 -3.50
N GLU A 79 -12.63 10.51 -4.69
CA GLU A 79 -13.87 11.24 -4.92
C GLU A 79 -15.02 10.69 -4.05
N LYS A 80 -15.00 9.39 -3.77
CA LYS A 80 -15.96 8.70 -2.89
C LYS A 80 -15.65 8.85 -1.41
N LYS A 81 -14.62 9.61 -1.03
CA LYS A 81 -14.13 9.77 0.37
C LYS A 81 -13.78 8.43 1.02
N SER A 82 -13.30 7.50 0.21
CA SER A 82 -12.89 6.17 0.63
C SER A 82 -11.36 6.12 0.71
N PHE A 83 -10.83 5.07 1.34
CA PHE A 83 -9.41 4.92 1.64
C PHE A 83 -8.91 3.52 1.27
N ALA A 84 -7.62 3.40 1.01
CA ALA A 84 -7.00 2.13 0.66
C ALA A 84 -5.71 1.87 1.44
N ILE A 85 -5.53 0.62 1.86
CA ILE A 85 -4.26 0.04 2.28
C ILE A 85 -3.89 -1.01 1.22
N ILE A 86 -2.67 -0.94 0.71
CA ILE A 86 -2.18 -1.90 -0.28
C ILE A 86 -1.54 -3.07 0.46
N ILE A 87 -1.91 -4.29 0.08
CA ILE A 87 -1.28 -5.53 0.55
C ILE A 87 -0.41 -6.07 -0.58
N PRO A 88 0.92 -5.93 -0.52
CA PRO A 88 1.82 -6.57 -1.45
C PRO A 88 1.82 -8.09 -1.27
N SER A 89 1.67 -8.82 -2.36
CA SER A 89 1.80 -10.29 -2.38
C SER A 89 2.43 -10.76 -3.69
N ALA A 90 2.72 -12.06 -3.79
CA ALA A 90 3.14 -12.70 -5.02
C ALA A 90 2.45 -14.07 -5.10
N GLU A 91 2.13 -14.54 -6.31
CA GLU A 91 1.55 -15.88 -6.48
C GLU A 91 2.55 -16.96 -6.05
N LYS A 92 3.84 -16.72 -6.32
CA LYS A 92 4.94 -17.52 -5.80
C LYS A 92 5.73 -16.70 -4.78
N THR A 93 5.82 -17.21 -3.54
CA THR A 93 6.63 -16.59 -2.49
C THR A 93 8.10 -16.47 -2.93
N PRO A 94 8.68 -15.26 -2.89
CA PRO A 94 10.12 -15.05 -3.04
C PRO A 94 10.95 -15.84 -2.02
N GLU A 95 11.84 -16.72 -2.49
CA GLU A 95 12.66 -17.58 -1.62
C GLU A 95 14.11 -17.08 -1.56
N THR A 96 14.64 -16.67 -2.72
CA THR A 96 16.01 -16.17 -2.86
C THR A 96 16.11 -14.66 -2.58
N GLN A 97 17.32 -14.18 -2.27
CA GLN A 97 17.56 -12.75 -2.07
C GLN A 97 17.22 -11.93 -3.32
N GLU A 98 17.59 -12.44 -4.50
CA GLU A 98 17.28 -11.80 -5.78
C GLU A 98 15.77 -11.70 -6.03
N GLU A 99 15.00 -12.76 -5.79
CA GLU A 99 13.53 -12.73 -5.90
C GLU A 99 12.91 -11.70 -4.93
N LYS A 100 13.45 -11.56 -3.72
CA LYS A 100 12.98 -10.58 -2.71
C LYS A 100 13.29 -9.13 -3.11
N GLU A 101 14.44 -8.90 -3.73
CA GLU A 101 14.83 -7.60 -4.27
C GLU A 101 13.95 -7.22 -5.46
N ILE A 102 13.69 -8.15 -6.38
CA ILE A 102 12.77 -7.95 -7.52
C ILE A 102 11.36 -7.63 -7.02
N PHE A 103 10.87 -8.37 -6.02
CA PHE A 103 9.60 -8.12 -5.38
C PHE A 103 9.56 -6.69 -4.80
N THR A 104 10.57 -6.30 -4.02
CA THR A 104 10.63 -4.95 -3.41
C THR A 104 10.68 -3.86 -4.47
N ALA A 105 11.46 -4.05 -5.55
CA ALA A 105 11.56 -3.11 -6.66
C ALA A 105 10.23 -2.94 -7.40
N SER A 106 9.49 -4.04 -7.60
CA SER A 106 8.15 -4.02 -8.17
C SER A 106 7.18 -3.14 -7.37
N PHE A 107 7.13 -3.33 -6.04
CA PHE A 107 6.26 -2.52 -5.19
C PHE A 107 6.76 -1.08 -4.98
N LYS A 108 8.06 -0.83 -5.05
CA LYS A 108 8.62 0.52 -5.13
C LYS A 108 8.14 1.26 -6.38
N HIS A 109 8.09 0.58 -7.53
CA HIS A 109 7.54 1.14 -8.77
C HIS A 109 6.03 1.36 -8.67
N CYS A 110 5.29 0.40 -8.12
CA CYS A 110 3.85 0.55 -7.83
C CYS A 110 3.58 1.77 -6.95
N ALA A 111 4.27 1.90 -5.82
CA ALA A 111 4.19 3.04 -4.90
C ALA A 111 4.50 4.37 -5.61
N ARG A 112 5.50 4.39 -6.50
CA ARG A 112 5.80 5.58 -7.32
C ARG A 112 4.65 5.92 -8.28
N ARG A 113 3.98 4.94 -8.87
CA ARG A 113 2.88 5.14 -9.81
C ARG A 113 1.63 5.68 -9.14
N ILE A 114 1.30 5.19 -7.95
CA ILE A 114 0.13 5.62 -7.19
C ILE A 114 0.44 6.72 -6.17
N LYS A 115 1.65 7.30 -6.20
CA LYS A 115 2.13 8.29 -5.21
C LYS A 115 1.20 9.48 -5.01
N ASP A 116 0.49 9.87 -6.06
CA ASP A 116 -0.42 11.01 -6.06
C ASP A 116 -1.84 10.66 -5.64
N CYS A 117 -2.09 9.40 -5.28
CA CYS A 117 -3.34 8.96 -4.69
C CYS A 117 -3.34 9.24 -3.17
N GLU A 118 -3.80 10.41 -2.77
CA GLU A 118 -3.76 10.94 -1.40
C GLU A 118 -4.57 10.11 -0.38
N ASN A 119 -5.57 9.35 -0.83
CA ASN A 119 -6.35 8.47 0.05
C ASN A 119 -5.80 7.04 0.12
N VAL A 120 -4.66 6.76 -0.52
CA VAL A 120 -3.86 5.57 -0.23
C VAL A 120 -3.07 5.86 1.05
N ILE A 121 -3.40 5.13 2.11
CA ILE A 121 -2.78 5.33 3.43
C ILE A 121 -1.35 4.78 3.44
N GLY A 122 -1.14 3.65 2.76
CA GLY A 122 0.17 3.04 2.58
C GLY A 122 0.08 1.54 2.37
N PHE A 123 1.06 0.81 2.89
CA PHE A 123 1.35 -0.58 2.51
C PHE A 123 1.47 -1.47 3.74
N SER A 124 0.96 -2.70 3.67
CA SER A 124 1.39 -3.73 4.61
C SER A 124 2.83 -4.16 4.29
N VAL A 125 3.59 -4.52 5.32
CA VAL A 125 4.94 -5.07 5.22
C VAL A 125 4.82 -6.57 5.01
N PRO A 126 5.32 -7.13 3.90
CA PRO A 126 5.24 -8.57 3.63
C PRO A 126 6.19 -9.36 4.53
N GLU A 127 5.76 -10.54 4.99
CA GLU A 127 6.53 -11.37 5.93
C GLU A 127 7.77 -12.03 5.30
N ASN A 128 7.79 -12.13 3.98
CA ASN A 128 8.79 -12.89 3.21
C ASN A 128 9.96 -12.04 2.69
N VAL A 129 9.95 -10.72 2.92
CA VAL A 129 11.03 -9.79 2.58
C VAL A 129 11.66 -9.22 3.84
N ASP A 130 12.84 -8.61 3.73
CA ASP A 130 13.41 -7.83 4.82
C ASP A 130 12.56 -6.56 5.05
N PRO A 131 11.90 -6.41 6.22
CA PRO A 131 11.07 -5.26 6.52
C PRO A 131 11.80 -3.92 6.41
N GLU A 132 13.05 -3.84 6.90
CA GLU A 132 13.80 -2.58 6.92
C GLU A 132 14.13 -2.14 5.49
N PHE A 133 14.61 -3.08 4.68
CA PHE A 133 14.87 -2.85 3.27
C PHE A 133 13.60 -2.42 2.52
N PHE A 134 12.49 -3.17 2.65
CA PHE A 134 11.23 -2.87 1.99
C PHE A 134 10.69 -1.47 2.34
N ILE A 135 10.65 -1.14 3.64
CA ILE A 135 10.19 0.16 4.12
C ILE A 135 11.10 1.28 3.61
N SER A 136 12.42 1.09 3.66
CA SER A 136 13.38 2.11 3.22
C SER A 136 13.22 2.44 1.73
N GLU A 137 13.04 1.43 0.88
CA GLU A 137 12.91 1.57 -0.56
C GLU A 137 11.63 2.31 -0.96
N LEU A 138 10.51 2.01 -0.30
CA LEU A 138 9.24 2.69 -0.55
C LEU A 138 9.22 4.11 0.04
N LYS A 139 9.79 4.33 1.24
CA LYS A 139 9.81 5.66 1.89
C LYS A 139 10.76 6.64 1.20
N ALA A 140 11.84 6.19 0.57
CA ALA A 140 12.92 7.04 0.05
C ALA A 140 12.43 8.23 -0.79
N LYS A 141 11.31 8.06 -1.51
CA LYS A 141 10.68 9.13 -2.32
C LYS A 141 9.24 9.44 -1.91
N HIS A 142 8.64 8.62 -1.05
CA HIS A 142 7.21 8.66 -0.71
C HIS A 142 6.97 8.55 0.81
N GLY A 143 7.60 9.43 1.57
CA GLY A 143 7.55 9.42 3.05
C GLY A 143 6.18 9.69 3.70
N HIS A 144 5.11 9.85 2.93
CA HIS A 144 3.74 9.99 3.46
C HIS A 144 3.07 8.64 3.73
N TYR A 145 3.58 7.54 3.17
CA TYR A 145 3.01 6.22 3.38
C TYR A 145 3.25 5.73 4.81
N ILE A 146 2.17 5.21 5.39
CA ILE A 146 2.21 4.46 6.64
C ILE A 146 2.41 2.98 6.30
N PHE A 147 3.20 2.29 7.13
CA PHE A 147 3.46 0.87 6.97
C PHE A 147 2.69 0.09 8.02
N PHE A 148 2.14 -1.04 7.63
CA PHE A 148 1.31 -1.88 8.49
C PHE A 148 1.92 -3.25 8.67
N SER A 149 1.79 -3.86 9.84
CA SER A 149 2.23 -5.24 10.06
C SER A 149 1.30 -5.97 11.03
N SER A 150 1.26 -7.29 10.91
CA SER A 150 0.71 -8.23 11.90
C SER A 150 1.77 -8.74 12.89
N ASP A 151 3.07 -8.58 12.56
CA ASP A 151 4.18 -9.02 13.41
C ASP A 151 4.39 -8.06 14.59
N GLU A 152 4.06 -8.52 15.79
CA GLU A 152 4.20 -7.74 17.03
C GLU A 152 5.63 -7.31 17.33
N LYS A 153 6.65 -8.08 16.89
CA LYS A 153 8.05 -7.69 17.07
C LYS A 153 8.42 -6.51 16.20
N LEU A 154 7.97 -6.53 14.94
CA LEU A 154 8.20 -5.45 14.00
C LEU A 154 7.47 -4.18 14.46
N ILE A 155 6.22 -4.30 14.90
CA ILE A 155 5.45 -3.18 15.48
C ILE A 155 6.16 -2.59 16.71
N ALA A 156 6.70 -3.44 17.59
CA ALA A 156 7.40 -2.96 18.80
C ALA A 156 8.74 -2.27 18.48
N SER A 157 9.36 -2.57 17.34
CA SER A 157 10.65 -2.01 16.93
C SER A 157 10.57 -0.63 16.27
N ASP A 158 9.43 -0.28 15.66
CA ASP A 158 9.23 1.03 15.02
C ASP A 158 7.80 1.53 15.28
N GLU A 159 7.69 2.60 16.06
CA GLU A 159 6.43 3.29 16.39
C GLU A 159 5.66 3.83 15.16
N LYS A 160 6.31 3.85 13.99
CA LYS A 160 5.73 4.26 12.70
C LYS A 160 5.14 3.11 11.91
N ILE A 161 5.15 1.89 12.45
CA ILE A 161 4.47 0.73 11.89
C ILE A 161 3.16 0.53 12.65
N ALA A 162 2.05 0.63 11.94
CA ALA A 162 0.72 0.42 12.50
C ALA A 162 0.36 -1.07 12.50
N LYS A 163 -0.53 -1.46 13.42
CA LYS A 163 -1.09 -2.82 13.40
C LYS A 163 -2.08 -2.92 12.24
N PHE A 164 -1.95 -3.97 11.43
CA PHE A 164 -2.92 -4.30 10.37
C PHE A 164 -4.24 -4.82 10.98
#